data_AF-A0A9P7G139-F1
#
_entry.id   AF-A0A9P7G139-F1
#
_cell.length_a   1.000
_cell.length_b   1.000
_cell.length_c   1.000
_cell.angle_alpha   90.00
_cell.angle_beta   90.00
_cell.angle_gamma   90.00
#
_symmetry.space_group_name_H-M   'P 1'
#
loop_
_entity.id
_entity.type
_entity.pdbx_description
1 polymer ?
#
loop_
_entity_poly.entity_id
_entity_poly.type
_entity_poly.pdbx_seq_one_letter_code
_entity_poly.pdbx_strand_id
1 'polypeptide(L)'
;SGFTLSTLAFLLVKGAWDQAGVWTSLTDAQRAAHKTRLNNAGIKIIVSAFGATDTPTSSGTNPVDLANNFAAFVKKYNLDGIDVDYEDFDAFNRGTAEAWIISFTRQLRVQLPAPTYIISHAPVAPWFVPNRWPGGGYLGIDKAVGSAIDWYNIQFYNQGQNEYTTCNNLLQTSSNVWPQSAVFQINKNGIPLSKIVIGKPTAGDASNGYIDPNTLAGCVGQAKNQGWILARLTELAPVKK
;
A
#
# COMPACT_ATOMS: atom_id res chain seq x y z
N SER A 1 -17.36 11.15 6.29
CA SER A 1 -16.38 10.93 5.21
C SER A 1 -16.68 9.59 4.56
N GLY A 2 -16.12 9.30 3.36
CA GLY A 2 -16.25 8.01 2.66
C GLY A 2 -15.04 7.08 2.84
N PHE A 3 -14.08 7.45 3.68
CA PHE A 3 -12.90 6.64 3.97
C PHE A 3 -13.27 5.48 4.89
N THR A 4 -12.61 4.33 4.70
CA THR A 4 -12.80 3.15 5.55
C THR A 4 -11.52 2.75 6.30
N LEU A 5 -10.42 3.45 6.03
CA LEU A 5 -9.10 3.18 6.59
C LEU A 5 -8.37 4.51 6.84
N SER A 6 -7.73 4.61 8.01
CA SER A 6 -6.80 5.66 8.39
C SER A 6 -5.44 5.02 8.63
N THR A 7 -4.42 5.50 7.92
CA THR A 7 -3.08 4.91 7.95
C THR A 7 -2.10 5.87 8.62
N LEU A 8 -1.44 5.40 9.68
CA LEU A 8 -0.41 6.13 10.41
C LEU A 8 0.95 5.95 9.72
N ALA A 9 1.45 7.00 9.08
CA ALA A 9 2.84 7.06 8.63
C ALA A 9 3.76 7.37 9.83
N PHE A 10 4.95 6.80 10.00
CA PHE A 10 5.46 5.56 9.42
C PHE A 10 6.09 4.70 10.51
N LEU A 11 6.09 3.38 10.32
CA LEU A 11 6.89 2.43 11.10
C LEU A 11 8.09 1.99 10.25
N LEU A 12 9.25 2.53 10.57
CA LEU A 12 10.53 2.28 9.89
C LEU A 12 11.31 1.17 10.60
N VAL A 13 12.38 0.66 9.97
CA VAL A 13 13.36 -0.25 10.59
C VAL A 13 13.89 0.34 11.90
N LYS A 14 14.04 1.67 11.97
CA LYS A 14 14.51 2.40 13.16
C LYS A 14 13.44 2.70 14.20
N GLY A 15 12.18 2.33 13.98
CA GLY A 15 11.07 2.57 14.89
C GLY A 15 9.96 3.46 14.30
N ALA A 16 9.09 3.98 15.15
CA ALA A 16 7.93 4.77 14.72
C ALA A 16 8.29 6.26 14.54
N TRP A 17 7.83 6.84 13.44
CA TRP A 17 8.03 8.23 13.03
C TRP A 17 6.68 8.87 12.71
N ASP A 18 6.68 10.19 12.55
CA ASP A 18 5.52 10.99 12.16
C ASP A 18 4.26 10.65 12.98
N GLN A 19 3.13 10.34 12.32
CA GLN A 19 1.88 9.99 12.99
C GLN A 19 1.99 8.71 13.83
N ALA A 20 2.78 7.72 13.42
CA ALA A 20 3.02 6.51 14.20
C ALA A 20 3.80 6.85 15.48
N GLY A 21 4.79 7.75 15.39
CA GLY A 21 5.52 8.29 16.54
C GLY A 21 4.60 9.02 17.51
N VAL A 22 3.75 9.91 17.00
CA VAL A 22 2.70 10.59 17.82
C VAL A 22 1.75 9.58 18.45
N TRP A 23 1.34 8.54 17.73
CA TRP A 23 0.46 7.50 18.27
C TRP A 23 1.09 6.77 19.46
N THR A 24 2.42 6.59 19.45
CA THR A 24 3.12 5.96 20.58
C THR A 24 3.16 6.83 21.84
N SER A 25 3.09 8.16 21.71
CA SER A 25 3.14 9.09 22.85
C SER A 25 1.82 9.23 23.59
N LEU A 26 0.71 8.81 22.97
CA LEU A 26 -0.59 8.74 23.61
C LEU A 26 -0.59 7.72 24.75
N THR A 27 -1.50 7.89 25.72
CA THR A 27 -1.83 6.85 26.70
C THR A 27 -2.71 5.76 26.06
N ASP A 28 -2.79 4.59 26.70
CA ASP A 28 -3.69 3.51 26.23
C ASP A 28 -5.16 3.96 26.19
N ALA A 29 -5.60 4.75 27.17
CA ALA A 29 -6.95 5.29 27.22
C ALA A 29 -7.22 6.27 26.06
N GLN A 30 -6.26 7.12 25.73
CA GLN A 30 -6.37 8.02 24.57
C GLN A 30 -6.44 7.22 23.27
N ARG A 31 -5.53 6.26 23.05
CA ARG A 31 -5.57 5.39 21.87
C ARG A 31 -6.90 4.66 21.74
N ALA A 32 -7.40 4.07 22.84
CA ALA A 32 -8.69 3.40 22.87
C ALA A 32 -9.84 4.36 22.50
N ALA A 33 -9.87 5.57 23.06
CA ALA A 33 -10.87 6.57 22.73
C ALA A 33 -10.81 7.00 21.25
N HIS A 34 -9.61 7.21 20.69
CA HIS A 34 -9.42 7.50 19.27
C HIS A 34 -9.93 6.36 18.40
N LYS A 35 -9.53 5.12 18.70
CA LYS A 35 -9.94 3.93 17.97
C LYS A 35 -11.45 3.70 18.02
N THR A 36 -12.09 3.88 19.18
CA THR A 36 -13.55 3.79 19.32
C THR A 36 -14.25 4.81 18.42
N ARG A 37 -13.77 6.06 18.37
CA ARG A 37 -14.35 7.08 17.47
C ARG A 37 -14.24 6.67 15.99
N LEU A 38 -13.09 6.15 15.56
CA LEU A 38 -12.89 5.69 14.19
C LEU A 38 -13.78 4.46 13.88
N ASN A 39 -13.81 3.48 14.78
CA ASN A 39 -14.65 2.29 14.61
C ASN A 39 -16.14 2.63 14.54
N ASN A 40 -16.62 3.58 15.35
CA ASN A 40 -18.01 4.07 15.29
C ASN A 40 -18.33 4.76 13.96
N ALA A 41 -17.32 5.29 13.27
CA ALA A 41 -17.44 5.84 11.92
C ALA A 41 -17.19 4.79 10.81
N GLY A 42 -17.00 3.51 11.17
CA GLY A 42 -16.68 2.45 10.21
C GLY A 42 -15.25 2.49 9.66
N ILE A 43 -14.34 3.24 10.30
CA ILE A 43 -12.95 3.42 9.89
C ILE A 43 -12.03 2.54 10.73
N LYS A 44 -11.15 1.79 10.06
CA LYS A 44 -10.05 1.05 10.70
C LYS A 44 -8.79 1.90 10.77
N ILE A 45 -7.98 1.71 11.80
CA ILE A 45 -6.70 2.41 11.96
C ILE A 45 -5.53 1.42 11.86
N ILE A 46 -4.62 1.66 10.91
CA ILE A 46 -3.45 0.83 10.66
C ILE A 46 -2.18 1.68 10.65
N VAL A 47 -1.01 1.06 10.61
CA VAL A 47 0.29 1.75 10.44
C VAL A 47 0.87 1.44 9.06
N SER A 48 1.47 2.43 8.40
CA SER A 48 2.26 2.22 7.18
C SER A 48 3.70 1.90 7.57
N ALA A 49 4.19 0.76 7.10
CA ALA A 49 5.58 0.35 7.21
C ALA A 49 6.41 0.95 6.08
N PHE A 50 7.61 1.44 6.40
CA PHE A 50 8.60 1.99 5.46
C PHE A 50 8.21 3.35 4.85
N GLY A 51 7.96 3.41 3.54
CA GLY A 51 7.95 4.64 2.75
C GLY A 51 9.33 4.94 2.12
N ALA A 52 9.38 6.02 1.35
CA ALA A 52 10.50 6.34 0.44
C ALA A 52 11.89 6.49 1.07
N THR A 53 12.01 6.59 2.41
CA THR A 53 13.28 6.83 3.11
C THR A 53 13.87 5.58 3.76
N ASP A 54 13.20 4.43 3.66
CA ASP A 54 13.63 3.20 4.31
C ASP A 54 13.88 2.08 3.29
N THR A 55 15.03 1.44 3.39
CA THR A 55 15.53 0.45 2.41
C THR A 55 15.90 -0.85 3.12
N PRO A 56 14.90 -1.59 3.64
CA PRO A 56 15.15 -2.68 4.57
C PRO A 56 15.95 -3.83 3.94
N THR A 57 15.76 -4.11 2.64
CA THR A 57 16.48 -5.19 1.95
C THR A 57 17.92 -4.79 1.66
N SER A 58 18.13 -3.59 1.11
CA SER A 58 19.46 -3.04 0.81
C SER A 58 20.29 -2.81 2.09
N SER A 59 19.64 -2.55 3.22
CA SER A 59 20.27 -2.41 4.53
C SER A 59 20.56 -3.75 5.22
N GLY A 60 20.25 -4.89 4.59
CA GLY A 60 20.51 -6.22 5.15
C GLY A 60 19.61 -6.62 6.32
N THR A 61 18.46 -5.97 6.47
CA THR A 61 17.53 -6.27 7.57
C THR A 61 16.90 -7.64 7.37
N ASN A 62 16.85 -8.47 8.41
CA ASN A 62 16.17 -9.76 8.34
C ASN A 62 14.64 -9.57 8.25
N PRO A 63 13.96 -10.09 7.22
CA PRO A 63 12.53 -9.89 7.03
C PRO A 63 11.66 -10.54 8.13
N VAL A 64 12.08 -11.67 8.68
CA VAL A 64 11.30 -12.41 9.69
C VAL A 64 11.37 -11.69 11.03
N ASP A 65 12.57 -11.28 11.46
CA ASP A 65 12.75 -10.55 12.72
C ASP A 65 12.03 -9.21 12.68
N LEU A 66 12.12 -8.50 11.54
CA LEU A 66 11.44 -7.23 11.37
C LEU A 66 9.91 -7.39 11.37
N ALA A 67 9.38 -8.41 10.70
CA ALA A 67 7.95 -8.70 10.71
C ALA A 67 7.44 -9.00 12.14
N ASN A 68 8.22 -9.73 12.96
CA ASN A 68 7.90 -9.95 14.36
C ASN A 68 7.83 -8.63 15.15
N ASN A 69 8.82 -7.77 14.97
CA ASN A 69 8.85 -6.45 15.62
C ASN A 69 7.67 -5.57 15.21
N PHE A 70 7.34 -5.55 13.91
CA PHE A 70 6.25 -4.74 13.38
C PHE A 70 4.89 -5.27 13.83
N ALA A 71 4.70 -6.58 13.86
CA ALA A 71 3.48 -7.17 14.41
C ALA A 71 3.34 -6.93 15.92
N ALA A 72 4.45 -6.96 16.67
CA ALA A 72 4.45 -6.59 18.09
C ALA A 72 4.05 -5.12 18.28
N PHE A 73 4.49 -4.20 17.41
CA PHE A 73 4.05 -2.80 17.40
C PHE A 73 2.54 -2.69 17.19
N VAL A 74 2.01 -3.35 16.15
CA VAL A 74 0.56 -3.35 15.83
C VAL A 74 -0.26 -3.78 17.05
N LYS A 75 0.14 -4.89 17.70
CA LYS A 75 -0.53 -5.40 18.90
C LYS A 75 -0.41 -4.45 20.09
N LYS A 76 0.81 -4.00 20.40
CA LYS A 76 1.11 -3.11 21.54
C LYS A 76 0.33 -1.80 21.47
N TYR A 77 0.23 -1.22 20.28
CA TYR A 77 -0.42 0.08 20.09
C TYR A 77 -1.87 -0.03 19.62
N ASN A 78 -2.48 -1.22 19.76
CA ASN A 78 -3.89 -1.49 19.48
C ASN A 78 -4.33 -1.04 18.07
N LEU A 79 -3.53 -1.34 17.05
CA LEU A 79 -3.87 -1.06 15.66
C LEU A 79 -4.63 -2.23 15.02
N ASP A 80 -5.35 -1.97 13.94
CA ASP A 80 -6.15 -2.96 13.21
C ASP A 80 -5.34 -3.70 12.14
N GLY A 81 -4.07 -3.36 11.95
CA GLY A 81 -3.26 -3.92 10.88
C GLY A 81 -2.08 -3.06 10.46
N ILE A 82 -1.52 -3.40 9.31
CA ILE A 82 -0.33 -2.78 8.73
C ILE A 82 -0.45 -2.68 7.20
N ASP A 83 0.05 -1.58 6.64
CA ASP A 83 0.24 -1.38 5.21
C ASP A 83 1.74 -1.48 4.90
N VAL A 84 2.15 -2.27 3.92
CA VAL A 84 3.55 -2.45 3.54
C VAL A 84 3.87 -1.51 2.38
N ASP A 85 4.38 -0.33 2.71
CA ASP A 85 4.78 0.73 1.76
C ASP A 85 6.27 0.60 1.40
N TYR A 86 6.63 -0.57 0.87
CA TYR A 86 8.01 -0.89 0.53
C TYR A 86 8.45 -0.12 -0.72
N GLU A 87 9.54 0.66 -0.61
CA GLU A 87 10.08 1.49 -1.71
C GLU A 87 11.61 1.33 -1.91
N ASP A 88 12.18 0.17 -1.57
CA ASP A 88 13.59 -0.14 -1.84
C ASP A 88 13.80 -0.51 -3.33
N PHE A 89 13.75 0.52 -4.18
CA PHE A 89 13.87 0.39 -5.64
C PHE A 89 15.14 -0.31 -6.08
N ASP A 90 16.24 -0.08 -5.37
CA ASP A 90 17.54 -0.69 -5.64
C ASP A 90 17.49 -2.21 -5.47
N ALA A 91 16.91 -2.70 -4.36
CA ALA A 91 16.70 -4.12 -4.16
C ALA A 91 15.74 -4.72 -5.18
N PHE A 92 14.71 -3.97 -5.59
CA PHE A 92 13.74 -4.41 -6.59
C PHE A 92 14.37 -4.56 -7.98
N ASN A 93 15.17 -3.57 -8.39
CA ASN A 93 15.94 -3.61 -9.64
C ASN A 93 16.93 -4.78 -9.69
N ARG A 94 17.52 -5.15 -8.54
CA ARG A 94 18.44 -6.30 -8.41
C ARG A 94 17.73 -7.65 -8.27
N GLY A 95 16.40 -7.68 -8.13
CA GLY A 95 15.63 -8.92 -7.92
C GLY A 95 15.78 -9.54 -6.53
N THR A 96 16.26 -8.77 -5.55
CA THR A 96 16.41 -9.24 -4.15
C THR A 96 15.22 -8.87 -3.28
N ALA A 97 14.41 -7.89 -3.71
CA ALA A 97 13.25 -7.42 -2.96
C ALA A 97 12.15 -8.47 -2.84
N GLU A 98 11.84 -9.20 -3.92
CA GLU A 98 10.67 -10.08 -3.96
C GLU A 98 10.76 -11.21 -2.92
N ALA A 99 11.91 -11.87 -2.80
CA ALA A 99 12.12 -12.91 -1.79
C ALA A 99 12.04 -12.36 -0.35
N TRP A 100 12.53 -11.11 -0.15
CA TRP A 100 12.46 -10.42 1.13
C TRP A 100 11.01 -10.09 1.50
N ILE A 101 10.26 -9.46 0.58
CA ILE A 101 8.84 -9.09 0.76
C ILE A 101 8.00 -10.34 1.02
N ILE A 102 8.20 -11.42 0.27
CA ILE A 102 7.51 -12.70 0.45
C ILE A 102 7.70 -13.23 1.88
N SER A 103 8.94 -13.22 2.38
CA SER A 103 9.27 -13.71 3.72
C SER A 103 8.67 -12.82 4.80
N PHE A 104 8.76 -11.51 4.63
CA PHE A 104 8.22 -10.50 5.53
C PHE A 104 6.69 -10.60 5.64
N THR A 105 5.98 -10.64 4.50
CA THR A 105 4.51 -10.76 4.45
C THR A 105 4.02 -12.08 5.04
N ARG A 106 4.69 -13.20 4.74
CA ARG A 106 4.31 -14.49 5.31
C ARG A 106 4.41 -14.45 6.84
N GLN A 107 5.51 -13.91 7.36
CA GLN A 107 5.70 -13.81 8.81
C GLN A 107 4.72 -12.81 9.46
N LEU A 108 4.47 -11.67 8.82
CA LEU A 108 3.45 -10.73 9.29
C LEU A 108 2.10 -11.42 9.41
N ARG A 109 1.66 -12.20 8.41
CA ARG A 109 0.36 -12.88 8.45
C ARG A 109 0.29 -13.96 9.53
N VAL A 110 1.39 -14.67 9.81
CA VAL A 110 1.48 -15.58 10.97
C VAL A 110 1.23 -14.81 12.28
N GLN A 111 1.82 -13.63 12.41
CA GLN A 111 1.70 -12.83 13.63
C GLN A 111 0.39 -12.04 13.72
N LEU A 112 -0.20 -11.68 12.58
CA LEU A 112 -1.38 -10.84 12.41
C LEU A 112 -2.42 -11.60 11.57
N PRO A 113 -3.04 -12.66 12.13
CA PRO A 113 -3.93 -13.53 11.38
C PRO A 113 -5.18 -12.81 10.87
N ALA A 114 -5.60 -13.17 9.66
CA ALA A 114 -6.91 -12.79 9.12
C ALA A 114 -8.04 -13.59 9.83
N PRO A 115 -9.27 -13.05 9.94
CA PRO A 115 -9.68 -11.70 9.51
C PRO A 115 -9.43 -10.62 10.57
N THR A 116 -8.76 -10.95 11.69
CA THR A 116 -8.57 -10.03 12.82
C THR A 116 -7.73 -8.81 12.46
N TYR A 117 -6.68 -9.00 11.65
CA TYR A 117 -5.79 -7.93 11.23
C TYR A 117 -5.77 -7.76 9.72
N ILE A 118 -5.66 -6.50 9.30
CA ILE A 118 -5.45 -6.09 7.92
C ILE A 118 -3.95 -6.14 7.59
N ILE A 119 -3.60 -6.70 6.44
CA ILE A 119 -2.31 -6.53 5.78
C ILE A 119 -2.57 -6.06 4.36
N SER A 120 -2.31 -4.80 4.08
CA SER A 120 -2.25 -4.25 2.72
C SER A 120 -0.82 -3.98 2.31
N HIS A 121 -0.60 -3.70 1.03
CA HIS A 121 0.68 -3.26 0.50
C HIS A 121 0.45 -2.01 -0.36
N ALA A 122 1.44 -1.12 -0.48
CA ALA A 122 1.38 0.07 -1.35
C ALA A 122 2.44 0.06 -2.47
N PRO A 123 2.45 -0.95 -3.36
CA PRO A 123 3.41 -0.99 -4.47
C PRO A 123 3.19 0.11 -5.49
N VAL A 124 4.25 0.56 -6.15
CA VAL A 124 4.12 1.37 -7.36
C VAL A 124 3.56 0.54 -8.53
N ALA A 125 2.72 1.16 -9.37
CA ALA A 125 2.10 0.47 -10.51
C ALA A 125 3.10 -0.24 -11.46
N PRO A 126 4.31 0.31 -11.75
CA PRO A 126 5.30 -0.37 -12.58
C PRO A 126 5.76 -1.74 -12.07
N TRP A 127 5.65 -2.02 -10.77
CA TRP A 127 6.02 -3.32 -10.22
C TRP A 127 5.07 -4.46 -10.63
N PHE A 128 3.95 -4.14 -11.28
CA PHE A 128 3.04 -5.12 -11.90
C PHE A 128 3.30 -5.34 -13.40
N VAL A 129 4.29 -4.67 -14.01
CA VAL A 129 4.63 -4.91 -15.42
C VAL A 129 5.15 -6.35 -15.58
N PRO A 130 4.53 -7.17 -16.44
CA PRO A 130 4.94 -8.57 -16.62
C PRO A 130 6.32 -8.67 -17.28
N ASN A 131 7.09 -9.67 -16.86
CA ASN A 131 8.43 -10.00 -17.41
C ASN A 131 9.45 -8.84 -17.36
N ARG A 132 9.24 -7.84 -16.50
CA ARG A 132 10.15 -6.69 -16.33
C ARG A 132 11.15 -6.89 -15.19
N TRP A 133 10.71 -7.55 -14.13
CA TRP A 133 11.43 -7.63 -12.86
C TRP A 133 12.02 -9.02 -12.67
N PRO A 134 13.30 -9.16 -12.26
CA PRO A 134 13.96 -10.46 -12.17
C PRO A 134 13.25 -11.45 -11.22
N GLY A 135 12.67 -10.97 -10.12
CA GLY A 135 11.89 -11.80 -9.19
C GLY A 135 10.39 -11.88 -9.54
N GLY A 136 9.98 -11.40 -10.71
CA GLY A 136 8.59 -11.38 -11.17
C GLY A 136 7.76 -10.21 -10.64
N GLY A 137 8.37 -9.31 -9.87
CA GLY A 137 7.72 -8.13 -9.31
C GLY A 137 6.51 -8.48 -8.44
N TYR A 138 5.53 -7.58 -8.38
CA TYR A 138 4.33 -7.81 -7.56
C TYR A 138 3.40 -8.89 -8.12
N LEU A 139 3.51 -9.25 -9.40
CA LEU A 139 2.83 -10.46 -9.94
C LEU A 139 3.42 -11.74 -9.34
N GLY A 140 4.75 -11.81 -9.21
CA GLY A 140 5.44 -12.90 -8.54
C GLY A 140 5.13 -12.96 -7.03
N ILE A 141 5.11 -11.80 -6.37
CA ILE A 141 4.76 -11.69 -4.94
C ILE A 141 3.31 -12.14 -4.69
N ASP A 142 2.33 -11.67 -5.48
CA ASP A 142 0.93 -12.11 -5.31
C ASP A 142 0.77 -13.62 -5.58
N LYS A 143 1.47 -14.18 -6.57
CA LYS A 143 1.48 -15.64 -6.78
C LYS A 143 2.02 -16.40 -5.56
N ALA A 144 3.02 -15.87 -4.86
CA ALA A 144 3.67 -16.55 -3.75
C ALA A 144 2.96 -16.37 -2.40
N VAL A 145 2.42 -15.17 -2.13
CA VAL A 145 1.83 -14.78 -0.84
C VAL A 145 0.61 -13.88 -0.97
N GLY A 146 0.01 -13.76 -2.15
CA GLY A 146 -1.16 -12.92 -2.38
C GLY A 146 -2.36 -13.27 -1.50
N SER A 147 -2.54 -14.54 -1.12
CA SER A 147 -3.58 -14.94 -0.17
C SER A 147 -3.37 -14.39 1.25
N ALA A 148 -2.15 -13.97 1.59
CA ALA A 148 -1.82 -13.34 2.86
C ALA A 148 -2.01 -11.81 2.84
N ILE A 149 -2.26 -11.20 1.67
CA ILE A 149 -2.41 -9.76 1.47
C ILE A 149 -3.88 -9.47 1.16
N ASP A 150 -4.52 -8.60 1.93
CA ASP A 150 -5.93 -8.29 1.78
C ASP A 150 -6.19 -7.47 0.50
N TRP A 151 -5.36 -6.47 0.21
CA TRP A 151 -5.39 -5.70 -1.04
C TRP A 151 -4.08 -4.90 -1.26
N TYR A 152 -4.00 -4.24 -2.41
CA TYR A 152 -2.91 -3.37 -2.85
C TYR A 152 -3.39 -1.93 -3.02
N ASN A 153 -2.87 -1.00 -2.22
CA ASN A 153 -2.97 0.45 -2.39
C ASN A 153 -1.99 0.91 -3.49
N ILE A 154 -2.27 0.53 -4.74
CA ILE A 154 -1.29 0.70 -5.84
C ILE A 154 -1.05 2.19 -6.10
N GLN A 155 0.21 2.61 -6.03
CA GLN A 155 0.61 3.99 -6.28
C GLN A 155 0.63 4.26 -7.80
N PHE A 156 -0.40 4.95 -8.30
CA PHE A 156 -0.49 5.40 -9.69
C PHE A 156 0.03 6.85 -9.85
N TYR A 157 1.18 7.13 -9.26
CA TYR A 157 1.83 8.45 -9.22
C TYR A 157 3.33 8.32 -9.00
N ASN A 158 4.10 9.37 -9.24
CA ASN A 158 5.58 9.37 -9.22
C ASN A 158 6.27 8.46 -10.26
N GLN A 159 5.58 8.10 -11.36
CA GLN A 159 6.09 7.14 -12.37
C GLN A 159 6.46 7.78 -13.71
N GLY A 160 6.24 9.09 -13.85
CA GLY A 160 6.50 9.86 -15.06
C GLY A 160 5.43 10.92 -15.28
N GLN A 161 5.76 12.02 -15.95
CA GLN A 161 4.88 13.18 -16.06
C GLN A 161 3.49 12.86 -16.63
N ASN A 162 3.43 11.92 -17.57
CA ASN A 162 2.20 11.52 -18.26
C ASN A 162 1.63 10.19 -17.77
N GLU A 163 2.18 9.60 -16.71
CA GLU A 163 1.80 8.26 -16.27
C GLU A 163 0.57 8.30 -15.37
N TYR A 164 -0.45 7.55 -15.79
CA TYR A 164 -1.73 7.40 -15.09
C TYR A 164 -2.50 8.71 -14.84
N THR A 165 -2.24 9.79 -15.59
CA THR A 165 -2.87 11.12 -15.39
C THR A 165 -4.25 11.30 -16.05
N THR A 166 -4.75 10.28 -16.76
CA THR A 166 -6.06 10.30 -17.43
C THR A 166 -6.86 9.04 -17.05
N CYS A 167 -8.18 9.05 -17.18
CA CYS A 167 -8.96 7.82 -16.94
C CYS A 167 -8.51 6.66 -17.84
N ASN A 168 -8.17 6.94 -19.10
CA ASN A 168 -7.76 5.90 -20.04
C ASN A 168 -6.45 5.23 -19.61
N ASN A 169 -5.40 6.01 -19.32
CA ASN A 169 -4.12 5.40 -18.95
C ASN A 169 -4.03 4.90 -17.51
N LEU A 170 -4.91 5.38 -16.63
CA LEU A 170 -5.10 4.81 -15.30
C LEU A 170 -5.83 3.46 -15.37
N LEU A 171 -6.90 3.36 -16.14
CA LEU A 171 -7.81 2.22 -16.08
C LEU A 171 -7.54 1.17 -17.15
N GLN A 172 -7.39 1.57 -18.41
CA GLN A 172 -7.49 0.69 -19.58
C GLN A 172 -6.15 0.35 -20.20
N THR A 173 -5.30 1.36 -20.44
CA THR A 173 -4.09 1.18 -21.26
C THR A 173 -2.98 2.10 -20.77
N SER A 174 -2.04 1.55 -20.02
CA SER A 174 -0.83 2.27 -19.59
C SER A 174 0.09 2.56 -20.79
N SER A 175 1.11 3.40 -20.56
CA SER A 175 2.04 3.79 -21.62
C SER A 175 2.99 2.65 -22.01
N ASN A 176 3.79 2.87 -23.06
CA ASN A 176 4.87 1.96 -23.43
C ASN A 176 6.06 2.00 -22.45
N VAL A 177 6.15 3.01 -21.58
CA VAL A 177 7.18 3.08 -20.53
C VAL A 177 6.90 2.02 -19.47
N TRP A 178 5.64 1.91 -19.05
CA TRP A 178 5.16 0.92 -18.09
C TRP A 178 4.01 0.12 -18.72
N PRO A 179 4.29 -0.82 -19.63
CA PRO A 179 3.23 -1.50 -20.35
C PRO A 179 2.46 -2.45 -19.43
N GLN A 180 1.14 -2.51 -19.61
CA GLN A 180 0.24 -3.42 -18.89
C GLN A 180 0.12 -3.18 -17.37
N SER A 181 0.36 -1.95 -16.93
CA SER A 181 0.27 -1.54 -15.53
C SER A 181 -0.97 -0.69 -15.22
N ALA A 182 -1.92 -0.53 -16.15
CA ALA A 182 -3.22 0.08 -15.84
C ALA A 182 -4.12 -0.90 -15.07
N VAL A 183 -5.12 -0.41 -14.33
CA VAL A 183 -5.96 -1.22 -13.42
C VAL A 183 -6.48 -2.51 -14.06
N PHE A 184 -7.10 -2.44 -15.24
CA PHE A 184 -7.67 -3.62 -15.90
C PHE A 184 -6.61 -4.51 -16.56
N GLN A 185 -5.45 -3.96 -16.89
CA GLN A 185 -4.31 -4.74 -17.39
C GLN A 185 -3.63 -5.52 -16.25
N ILE A 186 -3.45 -4.90 -15.08
CA ILE A 186 -2.98 -5.57 -13.86
C ILE A 186 -3.93 -6.73 -13.50
N ASN A 187 -5.25 -6.50 -13.59
CA ASN A 187 -6.22 -7.57 -13.39
C ASN A 187 -6.09 -8.70 -14.42
N LYS A 188 -5.94 -8.37 -15.70
CA LYS A 188 -5.71 -9.37 -16.76
C LYS A 188 -4.43 -10.18 -16.53
N ASN A 189 -3.45 -9.60 -15.83
CA ASN A 189 -2.20 -10.25 -15.44
C ASN A 189 -2.29 -11.07 -14.14
N GLY A 190 -3.49 -11.23 -13.57
CA GLY A 190 -3.76 -12.22 -12.53
C GLY A 190 -4.09 -11.66 -11.15
N ILE A 191 -4.02 -10.34 -10.94
CA ILE A 191 -4.39 -9.74 -9.66
C ILE A 191 -5.92 -9.54 -9.61
N PRO A 192 -6.66 -10.12 -8.66
CA PRO A 192 -8.11 -9.90 -8.58
C PRO A 192 -8.48 -8.42 -8.50
N LEU A 193 -9.47 -7.95 -9.27
CA LEU A 193 -9.96 -6.55 -9.16
C LEU A 193 -10.36 -6.16 -7.73
N SER A 194 -10.83 -7.12 -6.94
CA SER A 194 -11.18 -6.93 -5.53
C SER A 194 -9.97 -6.66 -4.63
N LYS A 195 -8.74 -6.78 -5.13
CA LYS A 195 -7.50 -6.46 -4.42
C LYS A 195 -6.84 -5.19 -4.95
N ILE A 196 -7.35 -4.54 -5.99
CA ILE A 196 -6.73 -3.36 -6.58
C ILE A 196 -7.40 -2.11 -6.04
N VAL A 197 -6.66 -1.30 -5.27
CA VAL A 197 -7.06 0.06 -4.87
C VAL A 197 -6.26 1.07 -5.69
N ILE A 198 -6.94 2.10 -6.19
CA ILE A 198 -6.32 3.20 -6.94
C ILE A 198 -5.75 4.21 -5.95
N GLY A 199 -4.43 4.20 -5.75
CA GLY A 199 -3.71 5.22 -5.00
C GLY A 199 -3.43 6.45 -5.86
N LYS A 200 -3.87 7.62 -5.40
CA LYS A 200 -3.62 8.93 -6.02
C LYS A 200 -3.18 9.96 -4.97
N PRO A 201 -2.25 10.85 -5.32
CA PRO A 201 -1.76 11.86 -4.41
C PRO A 201 -2.76 13.02 -4.32
N THR A 202 -2.71 13.77 -3.22
CA THR A 202 -3.34 15.09 -3.20
C THR A 202 -2.46 16.12 -3.93
N ALA A 203 -2.98 17.32 -4.16
CA ALA A 203 -2.26 18.34 -4.92
C ALA A 203 -0.98 18.77 -4.18
N GLY A 204 0.18 18.53 -4.80
CA GLY A 204 1.50 18.90 -4.25
C GLY A 204 2.22 17.81 -3.46
N ASP A 205 1.56 16.69 -3.15
CA ASP A 205 2.14 15.59 -2.35
C ASP A 205 3.00 14.61 -3.16
N ALA A 206 3.01 14.74 -4.48
CA ALA A 206 3.76 13.90 -5.40
C ALA A 206 4.36 14.73 -6.54
N SER A 207 5.44 14.24 -7.14
CA SER A 207 6.11 14.89 -8.28
C SER A 207 5.29 14.81 -9.57
N ASN A 208 4.47 13.78 -9.76
CA ASN A 208 3.58 13.63 -10.90
C ASN A 208 2.42 12.65 -10.58
N GLY A 209 1.43 12.54 -11.48
CA GLY A 209 0.33 11.57 -11.36
C GLY A 209 -0.93 12.07 -10.65
N TYR A 210 -0.97 13.34 -10.24
CA TYR A 210 -2.19 13.98 -9.72
C TYR A 210 -3.32 13.96 -10.76
N ILE A 211 -4.54 13.69 -10.30
CA ILE A 211 -5.77 13.88 -11.05
C ILE A 211 -6.71 14.67 -10.14
N ASP A 212 -7.37 15.69 -10.69
CA ASP A 212 -8.40 16.43 -9.97
C ASP A 212 -9.48 15.50 -9.38
N PRO A 213 -9.91 15.69 -8.12
CA PRO A 213 -10.86 14.81 -7.46
C PRO A 213 -12.17 14.55 -8.23
N ASN A 214 -12.72 15.55 -8.94
CA ASN A 214 -13.95 15.35 -9.72
C ASN A 214 -13.68 14.49 -10.96
N THR A 215 -12.53 14.70 -11.60
CA THR A 215 -12.10 13.85 -12.73
C THR A 215 -11.84 12.43 -12.26
N LEU A 216 -11.15 12.24 -11.13
CA LEU A 216 -10.90 10.93 -10.54
C LEU A 216 -12.20 10.22 -10.15
N ALA A 217 -13.18 10.94 -9.59
CA ALA A 217 -14.51 10.39 -9.32
C ALA A 217 -15.20 9.88 -10.60
N GLY A 218 -15.06 10.62 -11.71
CA GLY A 218 -15.50 10.16 -13.03
C GLY A 218 -14.80 8.88 -13.48
N CYS A 219 -13.46 8.80 -13.34
CA CYS A 219 -12.71 7.58 -13.65
C CYS A 219 -13.17 6.39 -12.80
N VAL A 220 -13.36 6.58 -11.49
CA VAL A 220 -13.86 5.54 -10.59
C VAL A 220 -15.27 5.09 -10.98
N GLY A 221 -16.13 6.02 -11.42
CA GLY A 221 -17.44 5.68 -11.99
C GLY A 221 -17.34 4.76 -13.21
N GLN A 222 -16.42 5.05 -14.14
CA GLN A 222 -16.16 4.19 -15.30
C GLN A 222 -15.64 2.81 -14.87
N ALA A 223 -14.73 2.77 -13.90
CA ALA A 223 -14.18 1.52 -13.40
C ALA A 223 -15.26 0.63 -12.76
N LYS A 224 -16.16 1.22 -11.95
CA LYS A 224 -17.30 0.52 -11.33
C LYS A 224 -18.23 -0.10 -12.37
N ASN A 225 -18.54 0.63 -13.44
CA ASN A 225 -19.37 0.11 -14.55
C ASN A 225 -18.71 -1.06 -15.30
N GLN A 226 -17.42 -1.30 -15.08
CA GLN A 226 -16.65 -2.40 -15.66
C GLN A 226 -16.28 -3.48 -14.63
N GLY A 227 -16.97 -3.52 -13.49
CA GLY A 227 -16.81 -4.58 -12.50
C GLY A 227 -15.70 -4.36 -11.46
N TRP A 228 -15.12 -3.15 -11.39
CA TRP A 228 -14.25 -2.80 -10.27
C TRP A 228 -15.10 -2.49 -9.03
N ILE A 229 -15.06 -3.39 -8.03
CA ILE A 229 -16.00 -3.39 -6.89
C ILE A 229 -15.39 -2.79 -5.61
N LEU A 230 -14.11 -2.43 -5.58
CA LEU A 230 -13.47 -2.06 -4.31
C LEU A 230 -13.69 -0.60 -3.90
N ALA A 231 -14.72 -0.38 -3.09
CA ALA A 231 -14.92 0.87 -2.34
C ALA A 231 -14.11 0.84 -1.03
N ARG A 232 -12.78 0.97 -1.12
CA ARG A 232 -11.93 1.28 0.05
C ARG A 232 -11.09 2.50 -0.33
N LEU A 233 -11.59 3.69 -0.01
CA LEU A 233 -10.77 4.89 -0.06
C LEU A 233 -9.88 4.89 1.19
N THR A 234 -8.57 4.92 1.00
CA THR A 234 -7.58 5.13 2.05
C THR A 234 -7.20 6.60 2.07
N GLU A 235 -7.33 7.25 3.23
CA GLU A 235 -6.69 8.54 3.45
C GLU A 235 -5.27 8.25 3.94
N LEU A 236 -4.28 8.39 3.06
CA LEU A 236 -2.92 8.67 3.50
C LEU A 236 -2.95 10.14 3.93
N ALA A 237 -2.94 10.40 5.23
CA ALA A 237 -2.87 11.77 5.71
C ALA A 237 -1.59 12.40 5.12
N PRO A 238 -1.68 13.57 4.45
CA PRO A 238 -0.54 14.18 3.78
C PRO A 238 0.67 14.27 4.70
N VAL A 239 1.84 13.97 4.16
CA VAL A 239 3.13 14.30 4.76
C VAL A 239 3.16 15.82 4.90
N LYS A 240 2.77 16.34 6.06
CA LYS A 240 3.22 17.66 6.46
C LYS A 240 4.71 17.53 6.73
N LYS A 241 5.51 17.84 5.70
CA LYS A 241 6.89 18.28 5.88
C LYS A 241 6.94 19.50 6.79
#